data_AF-A0A7G2CS63-F1
#
_entry.id   AF-A0A7G2CS63-F1
#
_cell.length_a   1.000
_cell.length_b   1.000
_cell.length_c   1.000
_cell.angle_alpha   90.00
_cell.angle_beta   90.00
_cell.angle_gamma   90.00
#
_symmetry.space_group_name_H-M   'P 1'
#
loop_
_entity.id
_entity.type
_entity.pdbx_description
1 polymer ?
#
loop_
_entity_poly.entity_id
_entity_poly.type
_entity_poly.pdbx_seq_one_letter_code
_entity_poly.pdbx_strand_id
1 'polypeptide(L)'
;MKGAVGPQRTVAVSPFIGFSLTDNVKKGHLIVDGIFEKGPAYQVGVDVDHELVAIHDEKVSSIEHVRRLIGKYCFPGRVTRFTLRDAHGCLYNPMVWVMTADDRFSDKKYFFDVALHPKKESSRIKREWRPTE
;
A
#
# COMPACT_ATOMS: atom_id res chain seq x y z
N MET A 1 6.19 47.20 1.63
CA MET A 1 6.56 46.04 0.78
C MET A 1 5.76 44.84 1.24
N LYS A 2 4.74 44.41 0.49
CA LYS A 2 3.97 43.20 0.79
C LYS A 2 4.67 42.04 0.08
N GLY A 3 5.32 41.16 0.85
CA GLY A 3 5.93 39.95 0.31
C GLY A 3 4.83 39.03 -0.22
N ALA A 4 4.91 38.70 -1.51
CA ALA A 4 4.09 37.65 -2.09
C ALA A 4 4.46 36.33 -1.42
N VAL A 5 3.53 35.73 -0.67
CA VAL A 5 3.64 34.34 -0.24
C VAL A 5 3.43 33.51 -1.51
N GLY A 6 4.53 33.13 -2.16
CA GLY A 6 4.49 32.18 -3.27
C GLY A 6 3.79 30.89 -2.83
N PRO A 7 3.17 30.13 -3.74
CA PRO A 7 2.48 28.92 -3.37
C PRO A 7 3.44 28.01 -2.59
N GLN A 8 3.10 27.71 -1.34
CA GLN A 8 3.83 26.74 -0.55
C GLN A 8 3.89 25.46 -1.38
N ARG A 9 5.11 24.99 -1.71
CA ARG A 9 5.30 23.67 -2.29
C ARG A 9 4.62 22.68 -1.35
N THR A 10 3.48 22.12 -1.76
CA THR A 10 2.84 21.03 -1.05
C THR A 10 3.83 19.87 -1.07
N VAL A 11 4.40 19.53 0.08
CA VAL A 11 5.27 18.35 0.19
C VAL A 11 4.39 17.14 -0.12
N ALA A 12 4.61 16.51 -1.26
CA ALA A 12 3.94 15.25 -1.59
C ALA A 12 4.39 14.21 -0.57
N VAL A 13 3.44 13.73 0.24
CA VAL A 13 3.68 12.70 1.26
C VAL A 13 3.38 11.35 0.64
N SER A 14 4.36 10.45 0.64
CA SER A 14 4.16 9.12 0.10
C SER A 14 3.21 8.31 0.99
N PRO A 15 2.14 7.73 0.41
CA PRO A 15 1.22 6.88 1.16
C PRO A 15 1.88 5.56 1.54
N PHE A 16 1.54 5.08 2.73
CA PHE A 16 1.95 3.80 3.28
C PHE A 16 0.73 3.01 3.72
N ILE A 17 0.60 1.78 3.20
CA ILE A 17 -0.58 0.91 3.37
C ILE A 17 -0.22 -0.34 4.17
N GLY A 18 1.07 -0.66 4.32
CA GLY A 18 1.53 -1.73 5.19
C GLY A 18 1.63 -3.11 4.56
N PHE A 19 1.53 -3.25 3.24
CA PHE A 19 1.85 -4.49 2.53
C PHE A 19 2.62 -4.26 1.22
N SER A 20 3.32 -5.29 0.76
CA SER A 20 3.98 -5.37 -0.55
C SER A 20 3.33 -6.43 -1.44
N LEU A 21 3.40 -6.23 -2.76
CA LEU A 21 2.81 -7.13 -3.75
C LEU A 21 3.88 -7.82 -4.59
N THR A 22 3.51 -8.98 -5.14
CA THR A 22 4.22 -9.69 -6.21
C THR A 22 3.23 -10.15 -7.28
N ASP A 23 3.65 -10.17 -8.54
CA ASP A 23 2.84 -10.60 -9.70
C ASP A 23 3.35 -11.90 -10.34
N ASN A 24 4.45 -12.47 -9.82
CA ASN A 24 5.14 -13.61 -10.41
C ASN A 24 4.68 -14.99 -9.90
N VAL A 25 3.67 -15.02 -9.02
CA VAL A 25 3.24 -16.25 -8.32
C VAL A 25 2.17 -16.98 -9.09
N LYS A 26 1.23 -16.24 -9.66
CA LYS A 26 0.12 -16.77 -10.44
C LYS A 26 -0.14 -15.78 -11.57
N LYS A 27 -0.05 -16.27 -12.82
CA LYS A 27 -0.07 -15.44 -14.03
C LYS A 27 -1.24 -14.45 -14.00
N GLY A 28 -0.93 -13.16 -13.88
CA GLY A 28 -1.92 -12.07 -13.89
C GLY A 28 -2.59 -11.74 -12.54
N HIS A 29 -2.15 -12.34 -11.42
CA HIS A 29 -2.67 -12.06 -10.09
C HIS A 29 -1.64 -11.33 -9.24
N LEU A 30 -2.09 -10.31 -8.50
CA LEU A 30 -1.27 -9.51 -7.61
C LEU A 30 -1.41 -10.02 -6.19
N ILE A 31 -0.41 -10.74 -5.70
CA ILE A 31 -0.43 -11.43 -4.41
C ILE A 31 0.31 -10.60 -3.36
N VAL A 32 -0.25 -10.52 -2.15
CA VAL A 32 0.43 -9.95 -0.99
C VAL A 32 1.63 -10.81 -0.65
N ASP A 33 2.82 -10.24 -0.84
CA ASP A 33 4.10 -10.89 -0.59
C ASP A 33 4.62 -10.65 0.81
N GLY A 34 4.26 -9.52 1.40
CA GLY A 34 4.65 -9.22 2.77
C GLY A 34 3.79 -8.15 3.39
N ILE A 35 3.73 -8.15 4.70
CA ILE A 35 2.86 -7.30 5.49
C ILE A 35 3.57 -6.87 6.76
N PHE A 36 3.47 -5.60 7.13
CA PHE A 36 4.00 -5.09 8.38
C PHE A 36 3.05 -5.44 9.53
N GLU A 37 3.57 -6.12 10.55
CA GLU A 37 2.79 -6.45 11.74
C GLU A 37 2.29 -5.17 12.41
N LYS A 38 1.04 -5.18 12.89
CA LYS A 38 0.35 -4.01 13.45
C LYS A 38 0.21 -2.82 12.48
N GLY A 39 0.64 -2.98 11.22
CA GLY A 39 0.49 -2.00 10.17
C GLY A 39 -0.95 -1.82 9.71
N PRO A 40 -1.22 -0.78 8.91
CA PRO A 40 -2.59 -0.38 8.57
C PRO A 40 -3.39 -1.46 7.84
N ALA A 41 -2.76 -2.21 6.92
CA ALA A 41 -3.41 -3.36 6.28
C ALA A 41 -3.56 -4.59 7.20
N TYR A 42 -2.60 -4.83 8.09
CA TYR A 42 -2.66 -5.93 9.05
C TYR A 42 -3.86 -5.78 10.00
N GLN A 43 -4.10 -4.57 10.48
CA GLN A 43 -5.20 -4.25 11.39
C GLN A 43 -6.60 -4.52 10.81
N VAL A 44 -6.70 -4.63 9.48
CA VAL A 44 -7.96 -4.89 8.76
C VAL A 44 -7.99 -6.28 8.13
N GLY A 45 -7.13 -7.20 8.58
CA GLY A 45 -7.15 -8.60 8.20
C GLY A 45 -6.59 -8.90 6.81
N VAL A 46 -5.78 -8.01 6.23
CA VAL A 46 -4.93 -8.40 5.10
C VAL A 46 -3.85 -9.34 5.62
N ASP A 47 -3.52 -10.37 4.85
CA ASP A 47 -2.42 -11.27 5.14
C ASP A 47 -1.65 -11.61 3.86
N VAL A 48 -0.48 -12.21 4.04
CA VAL A 48 0.30 -12.85 2.96
C VAL A 48 -0.58 -13.86 2.23
N ASP A 49 -0.35 -14.01 0.93
CA ASP A 49 -1.09 -14.88 0.00
C ASP A 49 -2.50 -14.39 -0.37
N HIS A 50 -2.99 -13.31 0.24
CA HIS A 50 -4.20 -12.66 -0.26
C HIS A 50 -3.92 -12.00 -1.61
N GLU A 51 -4.90 -12.03 -2.50
CA GLU A 51 -4.81 -11.41 -3.82
C GLU A 51 -5.47 -10.04 -3.79
N LEU A 52 -4.77 -9.00 -4.27
CA LEU A 52 -5.35 -7.69 -4.53
C LEU A 52 -6.13 -7.71 -5.84
N VAL A 53 -7.42 -7.38 -5.77
CA VAL A 53 -8.34 -7.41 -6.91
C VAL A 53 -8.73 -5.99 -7.38
N ALA A 54 -8.93 -5.06 -6.45
CA ALA A 54 -9.27 -3.68 -6.78
C ALA A 54 -8.83 -2.67 -5.70
N ILE A 55 -8.70 -1.41 -6.09
CA ILE A 55 -8.48 -0.26 -5.20
C ILE A 55 -9.56 0.76 -5.54
N HIS A 56 -10.36 1.18 -4.57
CA HIS A 56 -11.47 2.12 -4.77
C HIS A 56 -12.38 1.70 -5.94
N ASP A 57 -12.80 0.43 -5.94
CA ASP A 57 -13.64 -0.22 -6.95
C ASP A 57 -13.03 -0.29 -8.39
N GLU A 58 -11.80 0.22 -8.59
CA GLU A 58 -11.04 0.05 -9.83
C GLU A 58 -10.19 -1.23 -9.80
N LYS A 59 -10.45 -2.14 -10.76
CA LYS A 59 -9.71 -3.42 -10.88
C LYS A 59 -8.23 -3.18 -11.14
N VAL A 60 -7.38 -3.89 -10.41
CA VAL A 60 -5.93 -3.88 -10.63
C VAL A 60 -5.52 -4.96 -11.63
N SER A 61 -4.42 -4.71 -12.36
CA SER A 61 -3.92 -5.63 -13.39
C SER A 61 -2.40 -5.77 -13.44
N SER A 62 -1.66 -4.84 -12.82
CA SER A 62 -0.19 -4.87 -12.73
C SER A 62 0.29 -4.02 -11.55
N ILE A 63 1.55 -4.21 -11.15
CA ILE A 63 2.20 -3.38 -10.12
C ILE A 63 2.20 -1.89 -10.51
N GLU A 64 2.43 -1.58 -11.78
CA GLU A 64 2.38 -0.19 -12.28
C GLU A 64 0.97 0.39 -12.13
N HIS A 65 -0.06 -0.38 -12.52
CA HIS A 65 -1.44 0.06 -12.37
C HIS A 65 -1.78 0.33 -10.90
N VAL A 66 -1.37 -0.57 -9.99
CA VAL A 66 -1.50 -0.37 -8.54
C VAL A 66 -0.86 0.94 -8.12
N ARG A 67 0.40 1.21 -8.49
CA ARG A 67 1.10 2.46 -8.13
C ARG A 67 0.33 3.71 -8.56
N ARG A 68 -0.27 3.71 -9.76
CA ARG A 68 -1.13 4.82 -10.20
C ARG A 68 -2.37 4.97 -9.34
N LEU A 69 -3.07 3.88 -9.02
CA LEU A 69 -4.27 3.91 -8.18
C LEU A 69 -3.94 4.35 -6.75
N ILE A 70 -2.79 3.93 -6.21
CA ILE A 70 -2.27 4.42 -4.93
C ILE A 70 -2.08 5.95 -4.99
N GLY A 71 -1.40 6.47 -6.02
CA GLY A 71 -1.20 7.91 -6.18
C GLY A 71 -2.51 8.70 -6.37
N LYS A 72 -3.54 8.06 -6.93
CA LYS A 72 -4.86 8.67 -7.16
C LYS A 72 -5.77 8.65 -5.93
N TYR A 73 -5.73 7.58 -5.14
CA TYR A 73 -6.73 7.30 -4.10
C TYR A 73 -6.22 7.17 -2.67
N CYS A 74 -4.91 7.02 -2.46
CA CYS A 74 -4.34 6.80 -1.14
C CYS A 74 -3.65 8.07 -0.66
N PHE A 75 -4.27 8.73 0.32
CA PHE A 75 -3.76 9.94 0.94
C PHE A 75 -3.55 9.68 2.43
N PRO A 76 -2.36 9.95 3.00
CA PRO A 76 -2.13 9.81 4.43
C PRO A 76 -3.19 10.52 5.27
N GLY A 77 -3.67 9.83 6.32
CA GLY A 77 -4.74 10.31 7.19
C GLY A 77 -6.16 10.12 6.63
N ARG A 78 -6.33 9.33 5.56
CA ARG A 78 -7.63 8.97 5.00
C ARG A 78 -7.80 7.46 4.91
N VAL A 79 -9.04 7.02 4.83
CA VAL A 79 -9.38 5.62 4.58
C VAL A 79 -9.54 5.38 3.08
N THR A 80 -8.95 4.29 2.59
CA THR A 80 -9.14 3.83 1.21
C THR A 80 -9.66 2.39 1.22
N ARG A 81 -10.66 2.11 0.40
CA ARG A 81 -11.21 0.77 0.20
C ARG A 81 -10.33 -0.04 -0.74
N PHE A 82 -10.02 -1.27 -0.34
CA PHE A 82 -9.40 -2.27 -1.19
C PHE A 82 -10.39 -3.41 -1.37
N THR A 83 -10.26 -4.16 -2.46
CA THR A 83 -10.93 -5.46 -2.63
C THR A 83 -9.85 -6.51 -2.72
N LEU A 84 -9.88 -7.47 -1.81
CA LEU A 84 -8.96 -8.60 -1.80
C LEU A 84 -9.73 -9.92 -1.89
N ARG A 85 -9.01 -10.97 -2.28
CA ARG A 85 -9.44 -12.36 -2.23
C ARG A 85 -8.54 -13.11 -1.25
N ASP A 86 -9.14 -13.80 -0.29
CA ASP A 86 -8.38 -14.63 0.66
C ASP A 86 -7.95 -15.99 0.06
N ALA A 87 -7.26 -16.80 0.85
CA ALA A 87 -6.79 -18.13 0.46
C ALA A 87 -7.92 -19.13 0.14
N HIS A 88 -9.15 -18.88 0.62
CA HIS A 88 -10.33 -19.68 0.34
C HIS A 88 -11.08 -19.21 -0.92
N GLY A 89 -10.62 -18.13 -1.56
CA GLY A 89 -11.25 -17.55 -2.73
C GLY A 89 -12.37 -16.55 -2.41
N CYS A 90 -12.60 -16.24 -1.13
CA CYS A 90 -13.64 -15.31 -0.71
C CYS A 90 -13.19 -13.86 -0.91
N LEU A 91 -14.06 -13.05 -1.52
CA LEU A 91 -13.82 -11.62 -1.69
C LEU A 91 -14.22 -10.87 -0.42
N TYR A 92 -13.37 -9.93 -0.01
CA TYR A 92 -13.65 -9.03 1.10
C TYR A 92 -13.09 -7.63 0.82
N ASN A 93 -13.65 -6.62 1.50
CA ASN A 93 -13.39 -5.21 1.20
C ASN A 93 -12.84 -4.44 2.41
N PRO A 94 -11.55 -4.61 2.75
CA PRO A 94 -10.99 -3.91 3.89
C PRO A 94 -10.90 -2.40 3.62
N MET A 95 -11.13 -1.64 4.69
CA MET A 95 -11.07 -0.19 4.72
C MET A 95 -9.76 0.23 5.41
N VAL A 96 -8.70 0.45 4.62
CA VAL A 96 -7.35 0.68 5.17
C VAL A 96 -7.15 2.16 5.50
N TRP A 97 -6.76 2.46 6.73
CA TRP A 97 -6.29 3.79 7.13
C TRP A 97 -4.90 4.04 6.53
N VAL A 98 -4.82 4.88 5.50
CA VAL A 98 -3.58 5.18 4.81
C VAL A 98 -2.69 6.04 5.71
N MET A 99 -1.46 5.58 5.91
CA MET A 99 -0.44 6.24 6.72
C MET A 99 0.68 6.80 5.83
N THR A 100 1.77 7.24 6.43
CA THR A 100 3.05 7.49 5.77
C THR A 100 4.18 6.87 6.60
N ALA A 101 5.26 6.48 5.94
CA ALA A 101 6.51 6.04 6.57
C ALA A 101 7.63 7.08 6.40
N ASP A 102 7.26 8.33 6.11
CA ASP A 102 8.20 9.44 5.95
C ASP A 102 8.47 10.09 7.31
N ASP A 103 9.72 9.97 7.79
CA ASP A 103 10.16 10.41 9.12
C ASP A 103 9.93 11.89 9.39
N ARG A 104 9.79 12.72 8.34
CA ARG A 104 9.41 14.14 8.47
C ARG A 104 8.04 14.34 9.12
N PHE A 105 7.22 13.28 9.16
CA PHE A 105 5.89 13.27 9.77
C PHE A 105 5.82 12.42 11.04
N SER A 106 6.96 12.08 11.66
CA SER A 106 7.03 11.23 12.86
C SER A 106 6.21 11.72 14.05
N ASP A 107 5.88 13.01 14.11
CA ASP A 107 5.00 13.62 15.13
C ASP A 107 3.50 13.49 14.80
N LYS A 108 3.14 12.99 13.63
CA LYS A 108 1.75 12.91 13.16
C LYS A 108 1.11 11.57 13.49
N LYS A 109 -0.19 11.60 13.77
CA LYS A 109 -1.01 10.39 14.02
C LYS A 109 -1.06 9.39 12.86
N TYR A 110 -0.71 9.83 11.66
CA TYR A 110 -0.71 9.00 10.45
C TYR A 110 0.72 8.57 10.05
N PHE A 111 1.70 8.67 10.93
CA PHE A 111 3.03 8.11 10.72
C PHE A 111 3.12 6.68 11.24
N PHE A 112 3.76 5.81 10.47
CA PHE A 112 4.04 4.44 10.81
C PHE A 112 5.55 4.20 10.74
N ASP A 113 6.14 3.85 11.87
CA ASP A 113 7.57 3.55 11.97
C ASP A 113 7.85 2.12 11.52
N VAL A 114 8.34 1.99 10.28
CA VAL A 114 8.66 0.67 9.69
C VAL A 114 9.86 -0.02 10.37
N ALA A 115 10.68 0.70 11.14
CA ALA A 115 11.83 0.11 11.85
C ALA A 115 11.41 -0.57 13.15
N LEU A 116 10.32 -0.13 13.77
CA LEU A 116 9.79 -0.71 15.02
C LEU A 116 8.88 -1.92 14.79
N HIS A 117 8.45 -2.16 13.56
CA HIS A 117 7.45 -3.17 13.24
C HIS A 117 8.01 -4.23 12.28
N PRO A 118 8.08 -5.50 12.70
CA PRO A 118 8.58 -6.55 11.85
C PRO A 118 7.66 -6.75 10.64
N LYS A 119 8.27 -7.19 9.54
CA LYS A 119 7.56 -7.54 8.31
C LYS A 119 7.45 -9.05 8.22
N LYS A 120 6.21 -9.57 8.21
CA LYS A 120 5.93 -10.96 7.80
C LYS A 120 6.03 -11.01 6.28
N GLU A 121 6.85 -11.91 5.75
CA GLU A 121 7.05 -12.07 4.32
C GLU A 121 6.82 -13.52 3.90
N SER A 122 6.42 -13.70 2.65
CA SER A 122 6.30 -15.02 2.07
C SER A 122 7.67 -15.70 1.97
N SER A 123 7.69 -17.03 1.97
CA SER A 123 8.92 -17.81 1.76
C SER A 123 9.35 -17.87 0.29
N ARG A 124 8.74 -17.07 -0.61
CA ARG A 124 9.02 -17.12 -2.05
C ARG A 124 10.41 -16.57 -2.36
N ILE A 125 11.04 -17.13 -3.39
CA ILE A 125 12.29 -16.59 -3.94
C ILE A 125 11.98 -15.22 -4.54
N LYS A 126 12.46 -14.16 -3.89
CA LYS A 126 12.34 -12.78 -4.36
C LYS A 126 13.24 -12.61 -5.57
N ARG A 127 12.66 -12.59 -6.77
CA ARG A 127 13.38 -12.15 -7.98
C ARG A 127 13.36 -10.64 -8.01
N GLU A 128 14.51 -10.03 -8.24
CA GLU A 128 14.59 -8.58 -8.48
C GLU A 128 13.66 -8.22 -9.64
N TRP A 129 12.77 -7.25 -9.40
CA TRP A 129 11.91 -6.71 -10.43
C TRP A 129 12.77 -6.02 -11.48
N ARG A 130 12.61 -6.42 -12.75
CA ARG A 130 13.15 -5.68 -13.89
C ARG A 130 11.98 -5.05 -14.64
N PRO A 131 12.05 -3.76 -14.99
CA PRO A 131 11.11 -3.21 -15.96
C PRO A 131 11.26 -3.99 -17.27
N THR A 132 10.16 -4.48 -17.82
CA THR A 132 10.13 -4.92 -19.22
C THR A 132 10.31 -3.71 -20.12
N GLU A 133 11.28 -3.79 -21.03
CA GLU A 133 11.53 -2.85 -22.13
C GLU A 133 10.33 -2.72 -23.07
#